data_AF-A0A6N2KES4-F1
#
_entry.id   AF-A0A6N2KES4-F1
#
_cell.length_a   1.000
_cell.length_b   1.000
_cell.length_c   1.000
_cell.angle_alpha   90.00
_cell.angle_beta   90.00
_cell.angle_gamma   90.00
#
_symmetry.space_group_name_H-M   'P 1'
#
loop_
_entity.id
_entity.type
_entity.pdbx_description
1 polymer ?
#
loop_
_entity_poly.entity_id
_entity_poly.type
_entity_poly.pdbx_seq_one_letter_code
_entity_poly.pdbx_strand_id
1 'polypeptide(L)'
;MKDRSISLGPRFKDAFQDPRAYLAIEPLFEGERYIVTYNPSKDKVYALLKDQAKPDDIVKAAFHAHVLMHFIHSSNKNRSYPSKQQEHGHSNFILSAADLESHIAESCKMVSTLYDPFKSKAAEQGWRMSESLLNPGRARLLLNS
;
A
#
# COMPACT_ATOMS: atom_id res chain seq x y z
N MET A 1 12.27 -13.46 -7.96
CA MET A 1 11.49 -12.26 -7.57
C MET A 1 10.12 -12.71 -7.07
N LYS A 2 9.88 -12.66 -5.74
CA LYS A 2 8.55 -12.91 -5.15
C LYS A 2 7.82 -11.56 -5.00
N ASP A 3 7.52 -10.91 -6.14
CA ASP A 3 6.88 -9.58 -6.20
C ASP A 3 5.35 -9.65 -6.07
N ARG A 4 4.82 -10.11 -4.93
CA ARG A 4 3.36 -10.04 -4.67
C ARG A 4 3.00 -9.62 -3.25
N SER A 5 3.79 -8.75 -2.64
CA SER A 5 3.50 -8.21 -1.30
C SER A 5 2.46 -7.09 -1.29
N ILE A 6 2.01 -6.61 -2.46
CA ILE A 6 0.94 -5.60 -2.59
C ILE A 6 -0.22 -6.15 -3.42
N SER A 7 -1.46 -5.86 -3.01
CA SER A 7 -2.69 -6.14 -3.75
C SER A 7 -3.52 -4.86 -3.90
N LEU A 8 -3.76 -4.43 -5.13
CA LEU A 8 -4.65 -3.32 -5.49
C LEU A 8 -6.04 -3.83 -5.90
N GLY A 9 -7.10 -3.18 -5.43
CA GLY A 9 -8.49 -3.61 -5.67
C GLY A 9 -8.89 -5.02 -5.18
N PRO A 10 -8.31 -5.59 -4.10
CA PRO A 10 -8.75 -6.87 -3.55
C PRO A 10 -10.14 -6.75 -2.91
N ARG A 11 -10.80 -7.88 -2.63
CA ARG A 11 -12.05 -7.85 -1.87
C ARG A 11 -11.77 -7.40 -0.44
N PHE A 12 -12.73 -6.69 0.16
CA PHE A 12 -12.63 -6.21 1.54
C PHE A 12 -12.22 -7.31 2.55
N LYS A 13 -12.85 -8.49 2.46
CA LYS A 13 -12.55 -9.65 3.31
C LYS A 13 -11.13 -10.21 3.15
N ASP A 14 -10.45 -9.87 2.07
CA ASP A 14 -9.07 -10.29 1.85
C ASP A 14 -8.08 -9.36 2.57
N ALA A 15 -8.47 -8.10 2.78
CA ALA A 15 -7.69 -7.06 3.46
C ALA A 15 -7.92 -7.07 4.98
N PHE A 16 -9.17 -7.19 5.43
CA PHE A 16 -9.53 -7.16 6.85
C PHE A 16 -10.01 -8.53 7.34
N GLN A 17 -9.50 -8.93 8.50
CA GLN A 17 -9.94 -10.14 9.21
C GLN A 17 -10.99 -9.84 10.30
N ASP A 18 -10.95 -8.63 10.85
CA ASP A 18 -11.84 -8.16 11.91
C ASP A 18 -12.43 -6.79 11.49
N PRO A 19 -13.76 -6.59 11.55
CA PRO A 19 -14.39 -5.29 11.37
C PRO A 19 -13.80 -4.19 12.25
N ARG A 20 -13.32 -4.50 13.47
CA ARG A 20 -12.71 -3.50 14.37
C ARG A 20 -11.43 -2.92 13.79
N ALA A 21 -10.64 -3.72 13.07
CA ALA A 21 -9.42 -3.25 12.41
C ALA A 21 -9.72 -2.24 11.30
N TYR A 22 -10.86 -2.41 10.61
CA TYR A 22 -11.34 -1.41 9.66
C TYR A 22 -11.77 -0.12 10.37
N LEU A 23 -12.61 -0.21 11.39
CA LEU A 23 -13.15 0.94 12.11
C LEU A 23 -12.05 1.79 12.78
N ALA A 24 -10.96 1.15 13.22
CA ALA A 24 -9.83 1.86 13.82
C ALA A 24 -9.10 2.77 12.82
N ILE A 25 -8.94 2.33 11.57
CA ILE A 25 -8.13 3.05 10.58
C ILE A 25 -8.94 3.86 9.58
N GLU A 26 -10.23 3.56 9.38
CA GLU A 26 -11.08 4.29 8.43
C GLU A 26 -11.00 5.81 8.59
N PRO A 27 -11.02 6.39 9.81
CA PRO A 27 -10.93 7.85 9.99
C PRO A 27 -9.64 8.45 9.42
N LEU A 28 -8.55 7.68 9.33
CA LEU A 28 -7.28 8.14 8.76
C LEU A 28 -7.34 8.35 7.24
N PHE A 29 -8.38 7.85 6.58
CA PHE A 29 -8.57 7.88 5.13
C PHE A 29 -9.82 8.66 4.71
N GLU A 30 -10.36 9.54 5.56
CA GLU A 30 -11.61 10.28 5.27
C GLU A 30 -11.51 11.11 3.97
N GLY A 31 -10.37 11.76 3.73
CA GLY A 31 -10.11 12.53 2.51
C GLY A 31 -9.72 11.72 1.27
N GLU A 32 -9.54 10.40 1.40
CA GLU A 32 -9.02 9.55 0.34
C GLU A 32 -10.12 8.67 -0.28
N ARG A 33 -10.03 8.37 -1.59
CA ARG A 33 -10.92 7.39 -2.27
C ARG A 33 -10.39 5.96 -2.20
N TYR A 34 -9.52 5.67 -1.24
CA TYR A 34 -8.98 4.34 -1.00
C TYR A 34 -8.66 4.16 0.49
N ILE A 35 -8.36 2.91 0.89
CA ILE A 35 -7.85 2.55 2.21
C ILE A 35 -6.68 1.59 2.01
N VAL A 36 -5.59 1.80 2.76
CA VAL A 36 -4.43 0.90 2.78
C VAL A 36 -4.32 0.22 4.13
N THR A 37 -4.08 -1.09 4.13
CA THR A 37 -3.88 -1.88 5.34
C THR A 37 -2.93 -3.05 5.09
N TYR A 38 -2.50 -3.73 6.15
CA TYR A 38 -1.68 -4.94 6.09
C TYR A 38 -2.41 -6.10 6.74
N ASN A 39 -2.39 -7.27 6.08
CA ASN A 39 -2.94 -8.51 6.61
C ASN A 39 -1.78 -9.39 7.09
N PRO A 40 -1.54 -9.51 8.41
CA PRO A 40 -0.40 -10.26 8.95
C PRO A 40 -0.44 -11.75 8.58
N SER A 41 -1.62 -12.37 8.53
CA SER A 41 -1.71 -13.81 8.18
C SER A 41 -1.41 -14.09 6.71
N LYS A 42 -1.51 -13.09 5.85
CA LYS A 42 -1.16 -13.20 4.42
C LYS A 42 0.17 -12.52 4.07
N ASP A 43 0.82 -11.91 5.07
CA ASP A 43 2.04 -11.11 4.92
C ASP A 43 1.98 -10.16 3.71
N LYS A 44 0.91 -9.38 3.63
CA LYS A 44 0.58 -8.63 2.42
C LYS A 44 -0.12 -7.32 2.72
N VAL A 45 0.26 -6.26 1.99
CA VAL A 45 -0.42 -4.96 2.00
C VAL A 45 -1.53 -4.94 0.96
N TYR A 46 -2.67 -4.38 1.34
CA TYR A 46 -3.89 -4.29 0.57
C TYR A 46 -4.25 -2.82 0.40
N ALA A 47 -4.59 -2.43 -0.83
CA ALA A 47 -5.11 -1.12 -1.18
C ALA A 47 -6.51 -1.30 -1.76
N LEU A 48 -7.52 -1.00 -0.93
CA LEU A 48 -8.94 -1.07 -1.29
C LEU A 48 -9.37 0.26 -1.89
N LEU A 49 -10.08 0.21 -3.02
CA LEU A 49 -10.61 1.40 -3.67
C LEU A 49 -12.07 1.60 -3.26
N LYS A 50 -12.43 2.83 -2.89
CA LYS A 50 -13.82 3.24 -2.64
C LYS A 50 -14.53 3.46 -3.99
N ASP A 51 -15.86 3.54 -3.96
CA ASP A 51 -16.64 3.83 -5.16
C ASP A 51 -16.17 5.16 -5.81
N GLN A 52 -16.23 5.24 -7.13
CA GLN A 52 -15.74 6.37 -7.95
C GLN A 52 -14.27 6.79 -7.70
N ALA A 53 -13.38 5.88 -7.30
CA ALA A 53 -11.95 6.14 -7.31
C ALA A 53 -11.47 6.47 -8.73
N LYS A 54 -10.75 7.59 -8.89
CA LYS A 54 -10.18 8.05 -10.15
C LYS A 54 -8.79 7.44 -10.38
N PRO A 55 -8.23 7.53 -11.59
CA PRO A 55 -6.87 7.07 -11.88
C PRO A 55 -5.82 7.61 -10.89
N ASP A 56 -5.88 8.89 -10.49
CA ASP A 56 -4.96 9.46 -9.50
C ASP A 56 -5.10 8.78 -8.12
N ASP A 57 -6.32 8.46 -7.69
CA ASP A 57 -6.56 7.74 -6.43
C ASP A 57 -5.91 6.35 -6.45
N ILE A 58 -5.95 5.67 -7.60
CA ILE A 58 -5.33 4.34 -7.77
C ILE A 58 -3.81 4.43 -7.66
N VAL A 59 -3.20 5.44 -8.30
CA VAL A 59 -1.74 5.65 -8.20
C VAL A 59 -1.35 6.02 -6.78
N LYS A 60 -2.09 6.92 -6.14
CA LYS A 60 -1.87 7.31 -4.75
C LYS A 60 -2.01 6.12 -3.81
N ALA A 61 -3.00 5.26 -4.02
CA ALA A 61 -3.18 4.04 -3.24
C ALA A 61 -2.01 3.05 -3.41
N ALA A 62 -1.49 2.89 -4.64
CA ALA A 62 -0.32 2.06 -4.90
C ALA A 62 0.94 2.62 -4.24
N PHE A 63 1.16 3.94 -4.38
CA PHE A 63 2.25 4.64 -3.72
C PHE A 63 2.17 4.49 -2.20
N HIS A 64 1.00 4.71 -1.61
CA HIS A 64 0.76 4.54 -0.18
C HIS A 64 1.02 3.11 0.27
N ALA A 65 0.58 2.10 -0.48
CA ALA A 65 0.87 0.70 -0.17
C ALA A 65 2.38 0.42 -0.11
N HIS A 66 3.18 1.01 -1.00
CA HIS A 66 4.63 0.90 -0.95
C HIS A 66 5.25 1.62 0.27
N VAL A 67 4.73 2.79 0.63
CA VAL A 67 5.17 3.52 1.82
C VAL A 67 4.87 2.73 3.09
N LEU A 68 3.66 2.17 3.25
CA LEU A 68 3.31 1.34 4.41
C LEU A 68 4.21 0.09 4.47
N MET A 69 4.42 -0.58 3.34
CA MET A 69 5.32 -1.74 3.26
C MET A 69 6.73 -1.39 3.74
N HIS A 70 7.23 -0.20 3.40
CA HIS A 70 8.53 0.27 3.88
C HIS A 70 8.57 0.39 5.40
N PHE A 71 7.55 0.98 6.04
CA PHE A 71 7.48 1.09 7.50
C PHE A 71 7.48 -0.29 8.18
N ILE A 72 6.67 -1.22 7.67
CA ILE A 72 6.58 -2.60 8.19
C ILE A 72 7.95 -3.31 8.09
N HIS A 73 8.62 -3.21 6.94
CA HIS A 73 9.93 -3.84 6.74
C HIS A 73 11.07 -3.17 7.53
N SER A 74 11.07 -1.85 7.66
CA SER A 74 12.09 -1.12 8.42
C SER A 74 11.97 -1.42 9.92
N SER A 75 10.74 -1.53 10.44
CA SER A 75 10.49 -1.99 11.82
C SER A 75 11.04 -3.40 12.08
N ASN A 76 10.91 -4.30 11.10
CA ASN A 76 11.43 -5.67 11.18
C ASN A 76 12.98 -5.70 11.27
N LYS A 77 13.66 -4.92 10.41
CA LYS A 77 15.14 -4.83 10.40
C LYS A 77 15.72 -4.31 11.71
N ASN A 78 15.02 -3.39 12.38
CA ASN A 78 15.45 -2.80 13.65
C ASN A 78 15.25 -3.74 14.86
N ARG A 79 14.43 -4.79 14.74
CA ARG A 79 14.20 -5.80 15.79
C ARG A 79 15.03 -7.07 15.61
N SER A 80 15.58 -7.31 14.43
CA SER A 80 16.49 -8.43 14.17
C SER A 80 17.92 -8.10 14.57
N TYR A 81 18.42 -8.66 15.67
CA TYR A 81 19.86 -8.87 15.86
C TYR A 81 20.41 -9.73 14.70
N PRO A 82 21.69 -9.59 14.30
CA PRO A 82 22.24 -10.32 13.17
C PRO A 82 22.53 -11.78 13.58
N SER A 83 21.49 -12.58 13.79
CA SER A 83 21.65 -14.02 13.84
C SER A 83 21.58 -14.55 12.42
N LYS A 84 22.73 -15.06 11.95
CA LYS A 84 22.81 -15.85 10.73
C LYS A 84 21.80 -17.01 10.83
N GLN A 85 21.20 -17.33 9.69
CA GLN A 85 20.25 -18.43 9.43
C GLN A 85 18.78 -18.09 9.71
N GLN A 86 18.05 -17.80 8.64
CA GLN A 86 16.89 -18.61 8.26
C GLN A 86 16.53 -18.33 6.80
N GLU A 87 17.05 -19.19 5.93
CA GLU A 87 16.42 -19.49 4.66
C GLU A 87 15.08 -20.19 4.97
N HIS A 88 14.01 -19.76 4.30
CA HIS A 88 12.67 -20.37 4.32
C HIS A 88 11.87 -20.29 5.63
N GLY A 89 11.00 -19.27 5.72
CA GLY A 89 9.88 -19.27 6.65
C GLY A 89 9.28 -17.88 6.75
N HIS A 90 7.97 -17.76 6.61
CA HIS A 90 7.22 -16.55 6.90
C HIS A 90 7.78 -15.89 8.16
N SER A 91 8.16 -14.60 8.08
CA SER A 91 8.54 -13.88 9.30
C SER A 91 7.32 -13.89 10.21
N ASN A 92 7.37 -14.67 11.29
CA ASN A 92 6.32 -14.74 12.31
C ASN A 92 6.32 -13.46 13.14
N PHE A 93 6.19 -12.31 12.47
CA PHE A 93 6.08 -11.02 13.13
C PHE A 93 4.64 -10.83 13.55
N ILE A 94 4.39 -11.01 14.84
CA ILE A 94 3.12 -10.61 15.45
C ILE A 94 3.18 -9.09 15.60
N LEU A 95 2.82 -8.39 14.53
CA LEU A 95 2.55 -6.95 14.56
C LEU A 95 1.31 -6.74 15.43
N SER A 96 1.44 -6.04 16.55
CA SER A 96 0.25 -5.74 17.36
C SER A 96 -0.69 -4.82 16.59
N ALA A 97 -1.98 -4.85 16.92
CA ALA A 97 -2.96 -3.98 16.26
C ALA A 97 -2.60 -2.49 16.43
N ALA A 98 -2.08 -2.11 17.60
CA ALA A 98 -1.65 -0.74 17.89
C ALA A 98 -0.39 -0.34 17.10
N ASP A 99 0.59 -1.24 16.96
CA ASP A 99 1.77 -1.00 16.12
C ASP A 99 1.38 -0.82 14.65
N LEU A 100 0.41 -1.61 14.16
CA LEU A 100 -0.08 -1.52 12.79
C LEU A 100 -0.81 -0.20 12.55
N GLU A 101 -1.70 0.20 13.45
CA GLU A 101 -2.40 1.48 13.39
C GLU A 101 -1.40 2.66 13.37
N SER A 102 -0.36 2.60 14.21
CA SER A 102 0.70 3.61 14.24
C SER A 102 1.46 3.69 12.91
N HIS A 103 1.86 2.56 12.33
CA HIS A 103 2.52 2.54 11.02
C HIS A 103 1.61 3.03 9.89
N ILE A 104 0.31 2.73 9.95
CA ILE A 104 -0.67 3.26 8.99
C ILE A 104 -0.77 4.79 9.12
N ALA A 105 -0.93 5.31 10.34
CA ALA A 105 -1.00 6.76 10.57
C ALA A 105 0.27 7.49 10.11
N GLU A 106 1.45 6.90 10.38
CA GLU A 106 2.73 7.44 9.91
C GLU A 106 2.82 7.42 8.37
N SER A 107 2.37 6.34 7.74
CA SER A 107 2.31 6.25 6.28
C SER A 107 1.35 7.27 5.66
N CYS A 108 0.19 7.54 6.27
CA CYS A 108 -0.71 8.61 5.83
C CYS A 108 -0.02 9.97 5.87
N LYS A 109 0.65 10.31 6.97
CA LYS A 109 1.40 11.57 7.12
C LYS A 109 2.47 11.72 6.03
N MET A 110 3.21 10.65 5.76
CA MET A 110 4.27 10.62 4.75
C MET A 110 3.71 10.76 3.33
N VAL A 111 2.59 10.11 3.02
CA VAL A 111 1.96 10.19 1.70
C VAL A 111 1.42 11.61 1.45
N SER A 112 0.82 12.24 2.45
CA SER A 112 0.34 13.63 2.35
C SER A 112 1.45 14.63 2.04
N THR A 113 2.70 14.35 2.41
CA THR A 113 3.84 15.24 2.13
C THR A 113 4.60 14.88 0.86
N LEU A 114 4.67 13.58 0.50
CA LEU A 114 5.52 13.10 -0.59
C LEU A 114 4.80 12.83 -1.90
N TYR A 115 3.47 12.70 -1.93
CA TYR A 115 2.77 12.29 -3.15
C TYR A 115 2.87 13.32 -4.28
N ASP A 116 2.68 14.61 -4.00
CA ASP A 116 2.82 15.66 -5.03
C ASP A 116 4.27 15.80 -5.52
N PRO A 117 5.31 15.83 -4.64
CA PRO A 117 6.70 15.74 -5.08
C PRO A 117 7.00 14.52 -5.95
N PHE A 118 6.46 13.35 -5.58
CA PHE A 118 6.59 12.12 -6.35
C PHE A 118 6.00 12.29 -7.76
N LYS A 119 4.78 12.84 -7.88
CA LYS A 119 4.15 13.11 -9.19
C LYS A 119 4.98 14.07 -10.03
N SER A 120 5.45 15.17 -9.45
CA SER A 120 6.29 16.15 -10.15
C SER A 120 7.58 15.51 -10.65
N LYS A 121 8.26 14.73 -9.81
CA LYS A 121 9.49 14.01 -10.19
C LYS A 121 9.23 12.95 -11.27
N ALA A 122 8.12 12.21 -11.18
CA ALA A 122 7.75 11.24 -12.22
C ALA A 122 7.56 11.94 -13.57
N ALA A 123 6.86 13.08 -13.60
CA ALA A 123 6.65 13.87 -14.80
C ALA A 123 7.95 14.44 -15.39
N GLU A 124 8.85 14.96 -14.53
CA GLU A 124 10.20 15.40 -14.95
C GLU A 124 10.99 14.26 -15.62
N GLN A 125 10.78 13.02 -15.19
CA GLN A 125 11.41 11.82 -15.75
C GLN A 125 10.64 11.25 -16.96
N GLY A 126 9.68 11.99 -17.51
CA GLY A 126 8.90 11.58 -18.69
C GLY A 126 7.74 10.64 -18.40
N TRP A 127 7.46 10.30 -17.14
CA TRP A 127 6.32 9.48 -16.77
C TRP A 127 5.06 10.34 -16.65
N ARG A 128 4.11 10.12 -17.56
CA ARG A 128 2.80 10.77 -17.50
C ARG A 128 1.76 9.77 -17.02
N MET A 129 1.15 10.06 -15.87
CA MET A 129 0.01 9.29 -15.37
C MET A 129 -1.19 9.62 -16.25
N SER A 130 -1.49 8.79 -17.26
CA SER A 130 -2.63 9.01 -18.14
C SER A 130 -3.89 8.38 -17.55
N GLU A 131 -5.00 9.10 -17.62
CA GLU A 131 -6.33 8.61 -17.21
C GLU A 131 -6.76 7.37 -18.01
N SER A 132 -6.20 7.18 -19.22
CA SER A 132 -6.56 6.13 -20.17
C SER A 132 -5.99 4.73 -19.86
N LEU A 133 -5.01 4.60 -18.94
CA LEU A 133 -4.30 3.34 -18.69
C LEU A 133 -4.72 2.61 -17.41
N LEU A 134 -5.49 3.25 -16.53
CA LEU A 134 -5.96 2.68 -15.26
C LEU A 134 -7.45 2.33 -15.31
N ASN A 135 -7.95 1.95 -16.48
CA ASN A 135 -9.29 1.40 -16.61
C ASN A 135 -9.27 -0.04 -16.07
N PRO A 136 -9.93 -0.36 -14.95
CA PRO A 136 -9.86 -1.69 -14.33
C PRO A 136 -10.36 -2.82 -15.24
N GLY A 137 -11.09 -2.48 -16.31
CA GLY A 137 -11.66 -3.45 -17.25
C GLY A 137 -10.89 -3.67 -18.56
N ARG A 138 -10.00 -2.77 -19.00
CA ARG A 138 -9.31 -2.89 -20.30
C ARG A 138 -8.01 -2.07 -20.35
N ALA A 139 -6.89 -2.69 -20.01
CA ALA A 139 -5.58 -2.17 -20.38
C ALA A 139 -5.37 -2.37 -21.89
N ARG A 140 -5.24 -1.28 -22.66
CA ARG A 140 -4.74 -1.31 -24.04
C ARG A 140 -3.42 -0.57 -24.07
N LEU A 141 -2.34 -1.29 -24.38
CA LEU A 141 -1.04 -0.73 -24.70
C LEU A 141 -1.14 -0.07 -26.08
N LEU A 142 -0.78 1.20 -26.18
CA LEU A 142 -0.46 1.82 -27.46
C LEU A 142 1.06 1.88 -27.56
N LEU A 143 1.62 1.15 -28.52
CA LEU A 143 2.96 1.40 -29.03
C LEU A 143 2.87 2.62 -29.94
N ASN A 144 3.57 3.68 -29.59
CA ASN A 144 3.82 4.76 -30.54
C ASN A 144 4.92 4.28 -31.50
N SER A 145 4.57 4.21 -32.79
CA SER A 145 5.51 4.09 -33.91
C SER A 145 6.02 5.46 -34.32
#